data_AF-A0A1F5PXA2-F1
#
_entry.id   AF-A0A1F5PXA2-F1
#
_cell.length_a   1.000
_cell.length_b   1.000
_cell.length_c   1.000
_cell.angle_alpha   90.00
_cell.angle_beta   90.00
_cell.angle_gamma   90.00
#
_symmetry.space_group_name_H-M   'P 1'
#
loop_
_entity.id
_entity.type
_entity.pdbx_description
1 polymer ?
#
loop_
_entity_poly.entity_id
_entity_poly.type
_entity_poly.pdbx_seq_one_letter_code
_entity_poly.pdbx_strand_id
1 'polypeptide(L)'
;MEKFLEKHELHHLHTDVLEKSITLVIAGLGLIAALAWDEALKHLFETIFGGKGTLLEEISYAIVITLIAAFISVQLGKIFSKRKQK
;
A
#
# COMPACT_ATOMS: atom_id res chain seq x y z
N MET A 1 -29.51 -17.40 -32.24
CA MET A 1 -29.06 -16.05 -31.86
C MET A 1 -28.97 -15.93 -30.34
N GLU A 2 -30.00 -16.34 -29.58
CA GLU A 2 -30.01 -16.31 -28.10
C GLU A 2 -28.88 -17.11 -27.43
N LYS A 3 -28.61 -18.35 -27.85
CA LYS A 3 -27.48 -19.16 -27.33
C LYS A 3 -26.09 -18.52 -27.55
N PHE A 4 -25.97 -17.61 -28.52
CA PHE A 4 -24.73 -16.88 -28.77
C PHE A 4 -24.59 -15.68 -27.83
N LEU A 5 -25.71 -15.06 -27.42
CA LEU A 5 -25.74 -13.97 -26.46
C LEU A 5 -25.46 -14.47 -25.03
N GLU A 6 -26.05 -15.59 -24.62
CA GLU A 6 -25.85 -16.19 -23.29
C GLU A 6 -24.38 -16.57 -23.02
N LYS A 7 -23.69 -17.12 -24.02
CA LYS A 7 -22.26 -17.46 -23.92
C LYS A 7 -21.36 -16.23 -23.79
N HIS A 8 -21.74 -15.13 -24.44
CA HIS A 8 -21.02 -13.85 -24.35
C HIS A 8 -21.33 -13.12 -23.04
N GLU A 9 -22.52 -13.34 -22.48
CA GLU A 9 -22.89 -12.79 -21.18
C GLU A 9 -22.19 -13.49 -20.00
N LEU A 10 -22.21 -14.82 -19.99
CA LEU A 10 -21.54 -15.60 -18.93
C LEU A 10 -20.04 -15.34 -18.82
N HIS A 11 -19.36 -15.08 -19.94
CA HIS A 11 -17.92 -14.89 -19.96
C HIS A 11 -17.48 -13.52 -19.40
N HIS A 12 -18.26 -12.45 -19.62
CA HIS A 12 -17.97 -11.16 -19.00
C HIS A 12 -18.24 -11.20 -17.48
N LEU A 13 -19.34 -11.83 -17.06
CA LEU A 13 -19.67 -11.96 -15.63
C LEU A 13 -18.57 -12.70 -14.84
N HIS A 14 -18.04 -13.80 -15.38
CA HIS A 14 -16.94 -14.53 -14.75
C HIS A 14 -15.66 -13.70 -14.66
N THR A 15 -15.37 -12.90 -15.69
CA THR A 15 -14.19 -12.05 -15.74
C THR A 15 -14.32 -10.87 -14.76
N ASP A 16 -15.49 -10.26 -14.70
CA ASP A 16 -15.80 -9.15 -13.79
C ASP A 16 -15.72 -9.59 -12.32
N VAL A 17 -16.28 -10.76 -11.97
CA VAL A 17 -16.18 -11.31 -10.60
C VAL A 17 -14.73 -11.59 -10.22
N LEU A 18 -13.91 -12.10 -11.15
CA LEU A 18 -12.50 -12.34 -10.91
C LEU A 18 -11.74 -11.02 -10.70
N GLU A 19 -11.97 -10.01 -11.53
CA GLU A 19 -11.35 -8.68 -11.40
C GLU A 19 -11.69 -8.02 -10.07
N LYS A 20 -12.97 -8.05 -9.66
CA LYS A 20 -13.41 -7.53 -8.37
C LYS A 20 -12.79 -8.30 -7.21
N SER A 21 -12.70 -9.62 -7.33
CA SER A 21 -12.08 -10.47 -6.31
C SER A 21 -10.59 -10.14 -6.15
N ILE A 22 -9.86 -10.00 -7.25
CA ILE A 22 -8.44 -9.58 -7.24
C ILE A 22 -8.30 -8.21 -6.59
N THR A 23 -9.18 -7.26 -6.91
CA THR A 23 -9.18 -5.93 -6.30
C THR A 23 -9.37 -5.99 -4.79
N LEU A 24 -10.32 -6.81 -4.31
CA LEU A 24 -10.56 -7.01 -2.88
C LEU A 24 -9.37 -7.68 -2.18
N VAL A 25 -8.73 -8.67 -2.82
CA VAL A 25 -7.52 -9.32 -2.30
C VAL A 25 -6.38 -8.32 -2.19
N ILE A 26 -6.12 -7.54 -3.24
CA ILE A 26 -5.07 -6.51 -3.23
C ILE A 26 -5.36 -5.46 -2.16
N ALA A 27 -6.61 -5.02 -2.01
CA ALA A 27 -7.00 -4.06 -0.98
C ALA A 27 -6.78 -4.62 0.44
N GLY A 28 -7.19 -5.88 0.68
CA GLY A 28 -6.98 -6.56 1.96
C GLY A 28 -5.50 -6.74 2.27
N LEU A 29 -4.69 -7.16 1.29
CA LEU A 29 -3.24 -7.29 1.45
C LEU A 29 -2.56 -5.94 1.66
N GLY A 30 -3.00 -4.88 0.96
CA GLY A 30 -2.51 -3.53 1.15
C GLY A 30 -2.76 -3.01 2.57
N LEU A 31 -3.92 -3.32 3.14
CA LEU A 31 -4.23 -3.00 4.54
C LEU A 31 -3.33 -3.75 5.51
N ILE A 32 -3.17 -5.07 5.33
CA ILE A 32 -2.29 -5.89 6.18
C ILE A 32 -0.84 -5.40 6.09
N ALA A 33 -0.36 -5.06 4.88
CA ALA A 33 0.99 -4.54 4.66
C ALA A 33 1.20 -3.19 5.35
N ALA A 34 0.21 -2.30 5.30
CA ALA A 34 0.27 -1.01 6.00
C ALA A 34 0.38 -1.19 7.53
N LEU A 35 -0.41 -2.10 8.09
CA LEU A 35 -0.36 -2.42 9.53
C LEU A 35 0.97 -3.09 9.93
N ALA A 36 1.47 -4.00 9.11
CA ALA A 36 2.74 -4.67 9.37
C ALA A 36 3.93 -3.71 9.31
N TRP A 37 3.91 -2.74 8.39
CA TRP A 37 4.97 -1.74 8.28
C TRP A 37 4.97 -0.77 9.47
N ASP A 38 3.80 -0.40 10.00
CA ASP A 38 3.69 0.40 11.23
C ASP A 38 4.36 -0.30 12.42
N GLU A 39 4.05 -1.59 12.63
CA GLU A 39 4.63 -2.38 13.73
C GLU A 39 6.13 -2.64 13.54
N ALA A 40 6.55 -3.01 12.32
CA ALA A 40 7.95 -3.31 12.02
C ALA A 40 8.87 -2.11 12.22
N LEU A 41 8.41 -0.91 11.86
CA LEU A 41 9.17 0.30 12.11
C LEU A 41 9.34 0.55 13.60
N LYS A 42 8.27 0.47 14.41
CA LYS A 42 8.38 0.68 15.87
C LYS A 42 9.41 -0.25 16.49
N HIS A 43 9.32 -1.56 16.19
CA HIS A 43 10.28 -2.55 16.68
C HIS A 43 11.72 -2.28 16.21
N LEU A 44 11.91 -1.86 14.97
CA LEU A 44 13.22 -1.49 14.43
C LEU A 44 13.81 -0.30 15.21
N PHE A 45 13.00 0.72 15.49
CA PHE A 45 13.42 1.88 16.26
C PHE A 45 13.74 1.51 17.72
N GLU A 46 12.90 0.72 18.38
CA GLU A 46 13.18 0.19 19.73
C GLU A 46 14.52 -0.55 19.78
N THR A 47 14.78 -1.39 18.78
CA THR A 47 16.01 -2.19 18.68
C THR A 47 17.25 -1.32 18.46
N ILE A 48 17.17 -0.29 17.60
CA ILE A 48 18.31 0.58 17.26
C ILE A 48 18.61 1.59 18.37
N PHE A 49 17.58 2.18 18.97
CA PHE A 49 17.73 3.27 19.93
C PHE A 49 17.73 2.80 21.40
N GLY A 50 17.53 1.49 21.65
CA GLY A 50 17.68 0.87 22.97
C GLY A 50 16.68 1.37 24.02
N GLY A 51 15.59 1.95 23.53
CA GLY A 51 14.65 2.74 24.29
C GLY A 51 13.46 1.93 24.78
N LYS A 52 13.06 2.12 26.04
CA LYS A 52 11.94 1.40 26.68
C LYS A 52 10.58 2.08 26.45
N GLY A 53 10.37 2.71 25.30
CA GLY A 53 9.13 3.44 25.00
C GLY A 53 9.02 4.72 25.83
N THR A 54 10.13 5.45 26.03
CA THR A 54 10.04 6.78 26.63
C THR A 54 9.47 7.78 25.62
N LEU A 55 8.69 8.76 26.09
CA LEU A 55 8.04 9.78 25.23
C LEU A 55 9.01 10.46 24.23
N LEU A 56 10.28 10.59 24.62
CA LEU A 56 11.33 11.16 23.74
C LEU A 56 11.67 10.24 22.56
N GLU A 57 11.59 8.93 22.72
CA GLU A 57 11.81 7.95 21.65
C GLU A 57 10.65 7.96 20.65
N GLU A 58 9.40 8.01 21.13
CA GLU A 58 8.21 8.09 20.28
C GLU A 58 8.21 9.35 19.41
N ILE A 59 8.62 10.49 19.99
CA ILE A 59 8.76 11.76 19.26
C ILE A 59 9.91 11.67 18.24
N SER A 60 11.03 11.04 18.60
CA SER A 60 12.15 10.87 17.68
C SER A 60 11.77 9.98 16.48
N TYR A 61 11.03 8.90 16.72
CA TYR A 61 10.46 8.04 15.70
C TYR A 61 9.56 8.84 14.75
N ALA A 62 8.61 9.61 15.29
CA ALA A 62 7.65 10.38 14.50
C ALA A 62 8.33 11.40 13.57
N ILE A 63 9.39 12.08 14.06
CA ILE A 63 10.15 13.03 13.25
C ILE A 63 10.91 12.32 12.13
N VAL A 64 11.62 11.23 12.45
CA VAL A 64 12.43 10.52 11.46
C VAL A 64 11.55 9.90 10.37
N ILE A 65 10.45 9.24 10.75
CA ILE A 65 9.56 8.62 9.77
C ILE A 65 8.88 9.65 8.88
N THR A 66 8.54 10.84 9.42
CA THR A 66 7.96 11.94 8.64
C THR A 66 8.96 12.47 7.60
N LEU A 67 10.23 12.62 7.97
CA LEU A 67 11.27 13.06 7.03
C LEU A 67 11.49 12.03 5.91
N ILE A 68 11.55 10.73 6.25
CA ILE A 68 11.68 9.65 5.28
C ILE A 68 10.45 9.64 4.33
N ALA A 69 9.24 9.73 4.89
CA ALA A 69 8.01 9.75 4.11
C ALA A 69 7.96 10.97 3.17
N ALA A 70 8.36 12.15 3.63
CA ALA A 70 8.44 13.36 2.81
C ALA A 70 9.47 13.20 1.66
N PHE A 71 10.65 12.65 1.97
CA PHE A 71 11.68 12.40 0.97
C PHE A 71 11.20 11.42 -0.10
N ILE A 72 10.65 10.27 0.30
CA ILE A 72 10.08 9.26 -0.61
C ILE A 72 8.96 9.87 -1.45
N SER A 73 8.08 10.68 -0.86
CA SER A 73 6.98 11.37 -1.55
C SER A 73 7.47 12.30 -2.67
N VAL A 74 8.53 13.08 -2.41
CA VAL A 74 9.14 13.95 -3.44
C VAL A 74 9.73 13.12 -4.59
N GLN A 75 10.39 12.01 -4.29
CA GLN A 75 11.02 11.15 -5.29
C GLN A 75 9.97 10.44 -6.15
N LEU A 76 8.92 9.91 -5.53
CA LEU A 76 7.76 9.36 -6.24
C LEU A 76 7.13 10.43 -7.14
N GLY A 77 6.86 11.63 -6.61
CA GLY A 77 6.31 12.74 -7.39
C GLY A 77 7.12 13.03 -8.66
N LYS A 78 8.45 13.09 -8.57
CA LYS A 78 9.34 13.26 -9.73
C LYS A 78 9.23 12.14 -10.76
N ILE A 79 9.10 10.89 -10.32
CA ILE A 79 8.96 9.73 -11.22
C ILE A 79 7.62 9.79 -11.95
N PHE A 80 6.53 10.11 -11.25
CA PHE A 80 5.20 10.22 -11.85
C PHE A 80 5.08 11.42 -12.79
N SER A 81 5.66 12.58 -12.45
CA SER A 81 5.69 13.75 -13.34
C SER A 81 6.42 13.49 -14.65
N LYS A 82 7.50 12.70 -14.64
CA LYS A 82 8.20 12.29 -15.87
C LYS A 82 7.36 11.39 -16.79
N ARG A 83 6.43 10.61 -16.24
CA ARG A 83 5.54 9.75 -17.04
C ARG A 83 4.37 10.49 -17.69
N LYS A 84 4.02 11.68 -17.19
CA LYS A 84 2.93 12.51 -17.76
C LYS A 84 3.38 13.35 -18.99
N GLN A 85 4.68 13.38 -19.29
CA GLN A 85 5.26 14.10 -20.44
C GLN A 85 5.71 13.19 -21.59
N LYS A 86 5.34 11.92 -21.58
CA LYS A 86 5.59 10.97 -22.68
C LYS A 86 4.29 10.30 -23.08
#